data_AF-A0A935S4F3-F1
#
_entry.id   AF-A0A935S4F3-F1
#
_cell.length_a   1.000
_cell.length_b   1.000
_cell.length_c   1.000
_cell.angle_alpha   90.00
_cell.angle_beta   90.00
_cell.angle_gamma   90.00
#
_symmetry.space_group_name_H-M   'P 1'
#
loop_
_entity.id
_entity.type
_entity.pdbx_description
1 polymer ?
#
loop_
_entity_poly.entity_id
_entity_poly.type
_entity_poly.pdbx_seq_one_letter_code
_entity_poly.pdbx_strand_id
1 'polypeptide(L)'
;MATVSVYPTANMNPLVTNGTCATPVTSSVNLNVTFSPSGSPNYTTTWSPLPGTVTTVNSPTASGLVPGLNSVTLTTSDGCKTIATFSVLPIPQPASFVDCKSKW
;
A
#
# COMPACT_ATOMS: atom_id res chain seq x y z
N MET A 1 -17.89 38.15 -6.34
CA MET A 1 -16.68 37.34 -6.11
C MET A 1 -17.08 35.88 -6.35
N ALA A 2 -16.58 35.25 -7.41
CA ALA A 2 -16.87 33.86 -7.72
C ALA A 2 -15.72 33.01 -7.19
N THR A 3 -15.98 32.18 -6.19
CA THR A 3 -14.99 31.23 -5.68
C THR A 3 -14.93 30.07 -6.65
N VAL A 4 -13.91 30.03 -7.51
CA VAL A 4 -13.63 28.85 -8.34
C VAL A 4 -13.15 27.76 -7.38
N SER A 5 -13.99 26.75 -7.17
CA SER A 5 -13.56 25.53 -6.48
C SER A 5 -12.72 24.72 -7.45
N VAL A 6 -11.40 24.78 -7.28
CA VAL A 6 -10.46 23.91 -7.99
C VAL A 6 -10.37 22.62 -7.20
N TYR A 7 -10.77 21.50 -7.80
CA TYR A 7 -10.66 20.20 -7.15
C TYR A 7 -9.21 19.73 -7.11
N PRO A 8 -8.71 19.25 -5.95
CA PRO A 8 -7.36 18.72 -5.86
C PRO A 8 -7.24 17.41 -6.64
N THR A 9 -6.20 17.33 -7.46
CA THR A 9 -5.77 16.08 -8.08
C THR A 9 -4.89 15.31 -7.11
N ALA A 10 -5.16 14.00 -6.97
CA ALA A 10 -4.38 13.12 -6.10
C ALA A 10 -3.27 12.44 -6.91
N ASN A 11 -2.03 12.58 -6.46
CA ASN A 11 -0.87 11.88 -6.99
C ASN A 11 -0.37 10.84 -5.99
N MET A 12 -0.02 9.66 -6.47
CA MET A 12 0.51 8.56 -5.64
C MET A 12 1.91 8.20 -6.12
N ASN A 13 2.85 8.12 -5.18
CA ASN A 13 4.22 7.68 -5.41
C ASN A 13 4.56 6.53 -4.44
N PRO A 14 4.14 5.29 -4.74
CA PRO A 14 4.27 4.17 -3.82
C PRO A 14 5.74 3.81 -3.56
N LEU A 15 6.14 3.88 -2.29
CA LEU A 15 7.42 3.44 -1.75
C LEU A 15 7.23 2.14 -0.98
N VAL A 16 7.69 1.02 -1.55
CA VAL A 16 7.59 -0.32 -0.96
C VAL A 16 8.83 -0.60 -0.12
N THR A 17 8.60 -1.06 1.12
CA THR A 17 9.62 -1.59 2.02
C THR A 17 9.40 -3.08 2.15
N ASN A 18 10.32 -3.89 1.59
CA ASN A 18 10.19 -5.34 1.64
C ASN A 18 10.50 -5.88 3.05
N GLY A 19 9.73 -6.87 3.48
CA GLY A 19 10.00 -7.59 4.72
C GLY A 19 11.25 -8.47 4.62
N THR A 20 11.84 -8.76 5.78
CA THR A 20 12.95 -9.70 5.95
C THR A 20 12.64 -10.71 7.06
N CYS A 21 13.51 -11.70 7.27
CA CYS A 21 13.31 -12.72 8.29
C CYS A 21 13.59 -12.25 9.72
N ALA A 22 14.16 -11.05 9.89
CA ALA A 22 14.48 -10.48 11.19
C ALA A 22 13.40 -9.49 11.61
N THR A 23 13.38 -8.30 10.98
CA THR A 23 12.35 -7.27 11.14
C THR A 23 12.45 -6.26 9.98
N PRO A 24 11.35 -5.70 9.45
CA PRO A 24 9.97 -6.16 9.63
C PRO A 24 9.75 -7.51 8.93
N VAL A 25 8.96 -8.40 9.56
CA VAL A 25 8.62 -9.72 9.00
C VAL A 25 7.56 -9.65 7.89
N THR A 26 7.07 -8.46 7.59
CA THR A 26 6.08 -8.19 6.55
C THR A 26 6.53 -7.06 5.66
N SER A 27 6.16 -7.14 4.38
CA SER A 27 6.34 -6.02 3.46
C SER A 27 5.29 -4.94 3.73
N SER A 28 5.71 -3.68 3.66
CA SER A 28 4.87 -2.50 3.82
C SER A 28 5.05 -1.53 2.66
N VAL A 29 4.12 -0.59 2.51
CA VAL A 29 4.17 0.44 1.47
C VAL A 29 3.67 1.76 2.05
N ASN A 30 4.30 2.84 1.62
CA ASN A 30 3.79 4.19 1.77
C ASN A 30 3.43 4.73 0.38
N LEU A 31 2.18 5.12 0.17
CA LEU A 31 1.71 5.63 -1.12
C LEU A 31 2.16 7.06 -1.43
N ASN A 32 2.74 7.76 -0.44
CA ASN A 32 3.17 9.16 -0.52
C ASN A 32 2.13 10.03 -1.25
N VAL A 33 0.87 9.94 -0.80
CA VAL A 33 -0.25 10.65 -1.42
C VAL A 33 -0.04 12.15 -1.30
N THR A 34 -0.05 12.84 -2.43
CA THR A 34 0.04 14.30 -2.50
C THR A 34 -1.14 14.86 -3.28
N PHE A 35 -1.51 16.09 -2.96
CA PHE A 35 -2.65 16.77 -3.57
C PHE A 35 -2.22 18.09 -4.18
N SER A 36 -2.68 18.37 -5.40
CA SER A 36 -2.46 19.64 -6.08
C SER A 36 -3.76 20.19 -6.68
N PRO A 37 -4.24 21.39 -6.28
CA PRO A 37 -3.69 22.27 -5.24
C PRO A 37 -3.64 21.62 -3.84
N SER A 38 -2.79 22.14 -2.97
CA SER A 38 -2.58 21.59 -1.62
C SER A 38 -3.88 21.57 -0.82
N GLY A 39 -4.32 20.38 -0.42
CA GLY A 39 -5.45 20.13 0.45
C GLY A 39 -5.38 18.72 1.02
N SER A 40 -6.11 18.43 2.10
CA SER A 40 -6.29 17.06 2.61
C SER A 40 -7.75 16.66 2.42
N PRO A 41 -8.18 16.37 1.17
CA PRO A 41 -9.53 15.86 0.95
C PRO A 41 -9.64 14.48 1.61
N ASN A 42 -10.84 14.13 2.05
CA ASN A 42 -11.09 12.77 2.50
C ASN A 42 -10.93 11.82 1.31
N TYR A 43 -10.19 10.73 1.50
CA TYR A 43 -10.01 9.73 0.46
C TYR A 43 -10.10 8.32 1.04
N THR A 44 -10.52 7.40 0.20
CA THR A 44 -10.57 5.98 0.49
C THR A 44 -9.59 5.23 -0.39
N THR A 45 -8.98 4.18 0.15
CA THR A 45 -8.06 3.30 -0.57
C THR A 45 -8.63 1.90 -0.64
N THR A 46 -8.59 1.31 -1.83
CA THR A 46 -9.01 -0.05 -2.10
C THR A 46 -7.84 -0.82 -2.69
N TRP A 47 -7.57 -2.00 -2.13
CA TRP A 47 -6.34 -2.74 -2.40
C TRP A 47 -6.66 -4.11 -2.99
N SER A 48 -5.83 -4.55 -3.93
CA SER A 48 -5.90 -5.86 -4.53
C SER A 48 -4.49 -6.39 -4.81
N PRO A 49 -4.05 -7.51 -4.20
CA PRO A 49 -4.72 -8.23 -3.11
C PRO A 49 -4.83 -7.39 -1.83
N LEU A 50 -5.71 -7.80 -0.90
CA LEU A 50 -5.89 -7.07 0.37
C LEU A 50 -4.66 -7.28 1.28
N PRO A 51 -4.00 -6.22 1.77
CA PRO A 51 -2.90 -6.32 2.73
C PRO A 51 -3.41 -6.83 4.08
N GLY A 52 -2.54 -7.47 4.85
CA GLY A 52 -2.87 -7.96 6.19
C GLY A 52 -3.24 -6.85 7.19
N THR A 53 -2.68 -5.66 7.04
CA THR A 53 -3.01 -4.49 7.86
C THR A 53 -3.10 -3.25 6.99
N VAL A 54 -4.31 -2.77 6.76
CA VAL A 54 -4.54 -1.53 6.00
C VAL A 54 -5.72 -0.76 6.57
N THR A 55 -5.57 0.56 6.63
CA THR A 55 -6.69 1.46 6.93
C THR A 55 -7.22 2.00 5.61
N THR A 56 -8.50 1.79 5.33
CA THR A 56 -9.11 2.12 4.03
C THR A 56 -9.49 3.59 3.89
N VAL A 57 -9.35 4.41 4.93
CA VAL A 57 -9.73 5.83 4.94
C VAL A 57 -8.56 6.67 5.42
N ASN A 58 -8.24 7.73 4.67
CA ASN A 58 -7.23 8.74 5.03
C ASN A 58 -5.89 8.14 5.47
N SER A 59 -5.52 6.99 4.93
CA SER A 59 -4.28 6.31 5.28
C SER A 59 -3.50 5.99 4.01
N PRO A 60 -2.28 6.53 3.89
CA PRO A 60 -1.40 6.24 2.76
C PRO A 60 -0.54 5.01 3.01
N THR A 61 -0.68 4.30 4.14
CA THR A 61 0.20 3.19 4.51
C THR A 61 -0.56 1.86 4.59
N ALA A 62 0.11 0.80 4.16
CA ALA A 62 -0.35 -0.57 4.32
C ALA A 62 0.84 -1.47 4.68
N SER A 63 0.60 -2.49 5.50
CA SER A 63 1.58 -3.52 5.86
C SER A 63 0.97 -4.90 5.72
N GLY A 64 1.81 -5.94 5.69
CA GLY A 64 1.35 -7.30 5.39
C GLY A 64 0.99 -7.48 3.91
N LEU A 65 1.73 -6.84 3.02
CA LEU A 65 1.53 -6.98 1.57
C LEU A 65 1.86 -8.40 1.11
N VAL A 66 1.09 -8.88 0.14
CA VAL A 66 1.31 -10.19 -0.47
C VAL A 66 2.40 -10.04 -1.54
N PRO A 67 3.38 -10.97 -1.61
CA PRO A 67 4.34 -11.01 -2.70
C PRO A 67 3.66 -11.08 -4.07
N GLY A 68 4.15 -10.29 -5.03
CA GLY A 68 3.59 -10.18 -6.37
C GLY A 68 3.10 -8.78 -6.71
N LEU A 69 2.25 -8.70 -7.75
CA LEU A 69 1.70 -7.44 -8.22
C LEU A 69 0.59 -6.97 -7.28
N ASN A 70 0.76 -5.79 -6.70
CA ASN A 70 -0.24 -5.13 -5.86
C ASN A 70 -0.76 -3.89 -6.58
N SER A 71 -2.08 -3.70 -6.50
CA SER A 71 -2.79 -2.56 -7.08
C SER A 71 -3.59 -1.87 -5.98
N VAL A 72 -3.47 -0.55 -5.94
CA VAL A 72 -4.27 0.30 -5.05
C VAL A 72 -5.03 1.33 -5.86
N THR A 73 -6.31 1.47 -5.57
CA THR A 73 -7.15 2.54 -6.12
C THR A 73 -7.52 3.48 -4.99
N LEU A 74 -7.04 4.71 -5.08
CA LEU A 74 -7.40 5.82 -4.23
C LEU A 74 -8.59 6.54 -4.84
N THR A 75 -9.66 6.74 -4.07
CA THR A 75 -10.86 7.47 -4.47
C THR A 75 -11.02 8.68 -3.54
N THR A 76 -10.99 9.89 -4.08
CA THR A 76 -11.24 11.11 -3.27
C THR A 76 -12.74 11.33 -3.06
N SER A 77 -13.11 12.15 -2.07
CA SER A 77 -14.49 12.56 -1.80
C SER A 77 -15.19 13.20 -3.00
N ASP A 78 -14.40 13.78 -3.90
CA ASP A 78 -14.88 14.47 -5.10
C ASP A 78 -15.13 13.49 -6.25
N GLY A 79 -14.82 12.19 -6.07
CA GLY A 79 -15.04 11.12 -7.04
C GLY A 79 -13.86 10.84 -7.96
N CYS A 80 -12.76 11.60 -7.86
CA CYS A 80 -11.54 11.34 -8.63
C CYS A 80 -10.89 10.03 -8.16
N LYS A 81 -10.47 9.21 -9.12
CA LYS A 81 -9.79 7.94 -8.86
C LYS A 81 -8.37 7.98 -9.39
N THR A 82 -7.42 7.63 -8.53
CA THR A 82 -6.02 7.43 -8.89
C THR A 82 -5.69 5.97 -8.64
N ILE A 83 -5.04 5.32 -9.60
CA ILE A 83 -4.63 3.91 -9.48
C ILE A 83 -3.11 3.87 -9.48
N ALA A 84 -2.53 3.17 -8.50
CA ALA A 84 -1.10 2.88 -8.46
C ALA A 84 -0.90 1.37 -8.42
N THR A 85 0.10 0.91 -9.17
CA THR A 85 0.50 -0.49 -9.22
C THR A 85 1.97 -0.59 -8.89
N PHE A 86 2.33 -1.60 -8.11
CA PHE A 86 3.72 -1.84 -7.71
C PHE A 86 3.93 -3.33 -7.43
N SER A 87 5.17 -3.79 -7.61
CA SER A 87 5.57 -5.16 -7.34
C SER A 87 6.18 -5.29 -5.95
N VAL A 88 5.73 -6.27 -5.18
CA VAL A 88 6.29 -6.63 -3.87
C VAL A 88 7.11 -7.90 -4.04
N LEU A 89 8.35 -7.88 -3.56
CA LEU A 89 9.22 -9.05 -3.65
C LEU A 89 8.82 -10.10 -2.59
N PRO A 90 8.97 -11.39 -2.90
CA PRO A 90 8.84 -12.43 -1.89
C PRO A 90 9.91 -12.26 -0.82
N ILE A 91 9.51 -12.44 0.44
CA ILE A 91 10.47 -12.50 1.55
C ILE A 91 11.27 -13.79 1.37
N PRO A 92 12.61 -13.71 1.28
CA PRO A 92 13.43 -14.91 1.16
C PRO A 92 13.26 -15.74 2.43
N GLN A 93 12.43 -16.78 2.39
CA GLN A 93 12.28 -17.70 3.51
C GLN A 93 13.66 -18.32 3.76
N PRO A 94 14.19 -18.30 5.00
CA PRO A 94 15.38 -19.08 5.27
C PRO A 94 14.97 -20.52 4.97
N ALA A 95 15.76 -21.22 4.16
CA ALA A 95 15.52 -22.62 3.85
C ALA A 95 15.41 -23.37 5.19
N SER A 96 14.19 -23.61 5.62
CA SER A 96 13.94 -24.37 6.82
C SER A 96 14.14 -25.82 6.40
N PHE A 97 15.33 -26.34 6.68
CA PHE A 97 15.50 -27.78 6.82
C PHE A 97 14.73 -28.20 8.08
N VAL A 98 13.40 -28.25 8.00
CA VAL A 98 12.58 -28.97 8.96
C VAL A 98 12.62 -30.41 8.53
N ASP A 99 13.71 -31.09 8.85
CA ASP A 99 13.71 -32.53 8.85
C ASP A 99 12.84 -33.00 10.01
N CYS A 100 11.58 -33.28 9.72
CA CYS A 100 10.74 -34.12 10.56
C CYS A 100 11.06 -35.60 10.25
N LYS A 101 12.33 -35.99 10.30
CA LYS A 101 12.80 -37.37 10.08
C LYS A 101 13.98 -37.67 11.00
N SER A 102 13.73 -37.66 12.31
CA SER A 102 14.38 -38.67 13.13
C SER A 102 13.59 -39.01 14.40
N LYS A 103 12.57 -39.86 14.21
CA LYS A 103 12.29 -40.92 15.17
C LYS A 103 13.57 -41.75 15.31
N TRP A 104 14.19 -41.74 16.48
CA TRP A 104 14.88 -42.90 17.03
C TRP A 104 14.32 -43.11 18.43
#